data_AF-A0A2V5QG71-F1
#
_entry.id   AF-A0A2V5QG71-F1
#
_cell.length_a   1.000
_cell.length_b   1.000
_cell.length_c   1.000
_cell.angle_alpha   90.00
_cell.angle_beta   90.00
_cell.angle_gamma   90.00
#
_symmetry.space_group_name_H-M   'P 1'
#
loop_
_entity.id
_entity.type
_entity.pdbx_description
1 polymer ?
#
loop_
_entity_poly.entity_id
_entity_poly.type
_entity_poly.pdbx_seq_one_letter_code
_entity_poly.pdbx_strand_id
1 'polypeptide(L)'
;MKLALLTIFATTLATAADVSITQDELVRRTQELYDAIAPGNQTPWKKYFADDCIFSDEKGRTLDKTKLVADITPLPTGYSGTINLDKVQSRIFTDTVVLSYDANETETIFGQNLTARYHVTDTWLRRNGDWQIIASQAHRYYEDPAVGKADPKKFADFIGTYELAPGQTRSITAEDGKPFIERKGKKEELLPETSDLFFRKGVEGRILFHYNAKGKVDALIDRRNNEDVVWAKKR
;
A
#
# COMPACT_ATOMS: atom_id res chain seq x y z
N MET A 1 37.50 45.91 -59.64
CA MET A 1 36.70 44.70 -59.35
C MET A 1 37.61 43.62 -58.81
N LYS A 2 37.57 43.34 -57.50
CA LYS A 2 38.12 42.13 -56.88
C LYS A 2 37.01 41.57 -56.01
N LEU A 3 36.50 40.40 -56.39
CA LEU A 3 35.41 39.70 -55.70
C LEU A 3 36.01 39.00 -54.47
N ALA A 4 35.54 39.36 -53.28
CA ALA A 4 35.86 38.65 -52.05
C ALA A 4 34.93 37.42 -51.92
N LEU A 5 35.52 36.24 -51.80
CA LEU A 5 34.80 34.98 -51.59
C LEU A 5 34.50 34.86 -50.09
N LEU A 6 33.24 34.99 -49.70
CA LEU A 6 32.77 34.82 -48.33
C LEU A 6 32.39 33.35 -48.11
N THR A 7 33.23 32.60 -47.40
CA THR A 7 32.94 31.22 -47.00
C THR A 7 32.02 31.23 -45.78
N ILE A 8 30.75 30.86 -45.96
CA ILE A 8 29.79 30.70 -44.88
C ILE A 8 29.97 29.30 -44.28
N PHE A 9 30.47 29.21 -43.04
CA PHE A 9 30.40 27.99 -42.24
C PHE A 9 28.97 27.81 -41.75
N ALA A 10 28.23 26.87 -42.33
CA ALA A 10 26.97 26.41 -41.76
C ALA A 10 27.28 25.45 -40.61
N THR A 11 27.31 25.95 -39.38
CA THR A 11 27.26 25.11 -38.18
C THR A 11 25.86 24.50 -38.08
N THR A 12 25.73 23.24 -38.46
CA THR A 12 24.59 22.41 -38.08
C THR A 12 24.66 22.17 -36.58
N LEU A 13 23.92 22.98 -35.80
CA LEU A 13 23.53 22.62 -34.45
C LEU A 13 22.65 21.37 -34.55
N ALA A 14 23.26 20.21 -34.40
CA ALA A 14 22.51 19.00 -34.10
C ALA A 14 21.86 19.23 -32.73
N THR A 15 20.60 19.68 -32.73
CA THR A 15 19.74 19.53 -31.57
C THR A 15 19.73 18.04 -31.26
N ALA A 16 20.42 17.63 -30.19
CA ALA A 16 20.28 16.28 -29.67
C ALA A 16 18.78 16.04 -29.56
N ALA A 17 18.27 15.05 -30.31
CA ALA A 17 16.87 14.71 -30.27
C ALA A 17 16.49 14.55 -28.81
N ASP A 18 15.47 15.28 -28.37
CA ASP A 18 15.04 15.28 -26.99
C ASP A 18 14.37 13.93 -26.71
N VAL A 19 15.17 12.91 -26.44
CA VAL A 19 14.67 11.55 -26.22
C VAL A 19 13.93 11.58 -24.88
N SER A 20 12.61 11.59 -24.98
CA SER A 20 11.72 11.38 -23.85
C SER A 20 12.14 10.12 -23.09
N ILE A 21 12.16 10.18 -21.76
CA ILE A 21 12.40 9.01 -20.91
C ILE A 21 11.37 7.91 -21.24
N THR A 22 11.79 6.65 -21.16
CA THR A 22 10.93 5.48 -21.43
C THR A 22 10.39 4.90 -20.12
N GLN A 23 9.30 4.11 -20.22
CA GLN A 23 8.82 3.35 -19.07
C GLN A 23 9.87 2.39 -18.52
N ASP A 24 10.63 1.70 -19.38
CA ASP A 24 11.67 0.76 -18.93
C ASP A 24 12.78 1.48 -18.16
N GLU A 25 13.16 2.69 -18.58
CA GLU A 25 14.15 3.49 -17.85
C GLU A 25 13.61 3.98 -16.49
N LEU A 26 12.33 4.36 -16.44
CA LEU A 26 11.66 4.70 -15.17
C LEU A 26 11.63 3.51 -14.22
N VAL A 27 11.25 2.32 -14.70
CA VAL A 27 11.24 1.08 -13.93
C VAL A 27 12.64 0.77 -13.40
N ARG A 28 13.66 0.85 -14.27
CA ARG A 28 15.05 0.59 -13.88
C ARG A 28 15.53 1.53 -12.77
N ARG A 29 15.30 2.84 -12.91
CA ARG A 29 15.66 3.86 -11.89
C ARG A 29 14.89 3.67 -10.59
N THR A 30 13.63 3.28 -10.68
CA THR A 30 12.77 3.06 -9.51
C THR A 30 13.18 1.78 -8.77
N GLN A 31 13.52 0.71 -9.50
CA GLN A 31 14.04 -0.51 -8.91
C GLN A 31 15.38 -0.25 -8.17
N GLU A 32 16.26 0.61 -8.70
CA GLU A 32 17.48 1.02 -7.99
C GLU A 32 17.20 1.68 -6.62
N LEU A 33 16.08 2.39 -6.45
CA LEU A 33 15.69 2.96 -5.14
C LEU A 33 15.39 1.84 -4.14
N TYR A 34 14.63 0.83 -4.57
CA TYR A 34 14.23 -0.29 -3.73
C TYR A 34 15.38 -1.26 -3.43
N ASP A 35 16.23 -1.57 -4.42
CA ASP A 35 17.44 -2.38 -4.24
C ASP A 35 18.41 -1.75 -3.23
N ALA A 36 18.36 -0.43 -3.09
CA ALA A 36 19.16 0.34 -2.16
C ALA A 36 18.67 0.31 -0.71
N ILE A 37 17.44 -0.13 -0.43
CA ILE A 37 16.86 -0.10 0.92
C ILE A 37 17.58 -1.08 1.85
N ALA A 38 17.62 -2.37 1.49
CA ALA A 38 18.22 -3.40 2.33
C ALA A 38 19.69 -3.09 2.76
N PRO A 39 20.58 -2.66 1.84
CA PRO A 39 21.95 -2.27 2.20
C PRO A 39 22.08 -0.86 2.79
N GLY A 40 21.01 -0.06 2.85
CA GLY A 40 21.07 1.34 3.31
C GLY A 40 21.82 2.27 2.36
N ASN A 41 21.80 2.00 1.06
CA ASN A 41 22.51 2.79 0.06
C ASN A 41 21.74 4.08 -0.30
N GLN A 42 22.13 5.20 0.29
CA GLN A 42 21.49 6.50 0.02
C GLN A 42 21.69 7.05 -1.41
N THR A 43 22.57 6.47 -2.23
CA THR A 43 23.00 7.07 -3.51
C THR A 43 21.85 7.26 -4.50
N PRO A 44 21.01 6.24 -4.81
CA PRO A 44 19.89 6.40 -5.74
C PRO A 44 18.86 7.42 -5.23
N TRP A 45 18.63 7.46 -3.92
CA TRP A 45 17.70 8.39 -3.28
C TRP A 45 18.15 9.84 -3.42
N LYS A 46 19.44 10.12 -3.19
CA LYS A 46 20.02 11.47 -3.41
C LYS A 46 19.97 11.90 -4.88
N LYS A 47 20.10 10.94 -5.80
CA LYS A 47 20.12 11.18 -7.25
C LYS A 47 18.71 11.45 -7.80
N TYR A 48 17.77 10.56 -7.50
CA TYR A 48 16.47 10.54 -8.17
C TYR A 48 15.41 11.40 -7.48
N PHE A 49 15.51 11.72 -6.19
CA PHE A 49 14.59 12.69 -5.59
C PHE A 49 15.10 14.13 -5.77
N ALA A 50 14.21 15.04 -6.14
CA ALA A 50 14.51 16.47 -6.25
C ALA A 50 14.66 17.11 -4.85
N ASP A 51 15.44 18.18 -4.73
CA ASP A 51 15.68 18.84 -3.43
C ASP A 51 14.40 19.43 -2.82
N ASP A 52 13.43 19.80 -3.65
CA ASP A 52 12.11 20.31 -3.30
C ASP A 52 11.02 19.22 -3.29
N CYS A 53 11.40 17.94 -3.21
CA CYS A 53 10.43 16.86 -3.26
C CYS A 53 9.53 16.81 -2.03
N ILE A 54 8.31 16.29 -2.22
CA ILE A 54 7.38 15.92 -1.16
C ILE A 54 7.15 14.40 -1.23
N PHE A 55 7.53 13.67 -0.18
CA PHE A 55 7.26 12.24 -0.07
C PHE A 55 6.27 11.97 1.05
N SER A 56 5.15 11.30 0.77
CA SER A 56 4.21 10.84 1.79
C SER A 56 4.28 9.32 1.89
N ASP A 57 4.67 8.82 3.07
CA ASP A 57 4.84 7.39 3.30
C ASP A 57 3.55 6.72 3.78
N GLU A 58 3.57 5.39 3.83
CA GLU A 58 2.45 4.55 4.26
C GLU A 58 2.08 4.72 5.74
N LYS A 59 2.94 5.37 6.53
CA LYS A 59 2.75 5.65 7.96
C LYS A 59 2.09 7.01 8.19
N GLY A 60 1.76 7.74 7.12
CA GLY A 60 1.15 9.06 7.20
C GLY A 60 2.14 10.18 7.51
N ARG A 61 3.46 9.95 7.36
CA ARG A 61 4.46 11.02 7.45
C ARG A 61 4.60 11.70 6.10
N THR A 62 4.86 13.00 6.11
CA THR A 62 5.30 13.76 4.93
C THR A 62 6.73 14.23 5.14
N LEU A 63 7.63 13.81 4.25
CA LEU A 63 9.07 14.00 4.32
C LEU A 63 9.56 14.90 3.18
N ASP A 64 10.55 15.73 3.50
CA ASP A 64 11.42 16.37 2.51
C ASP A 64 12.57 15.40 2.13
N LYS A 65 13.38 15.76 1.13
CA LYS A 65 14.50 14.93 0.68
C LYS A 65 15.49 14.61 1.79
N THR A 66 15.78 15.56 2.68
CA THR A 66 16.78 15.37 3.74
C THR A 66 16.33 14.27 4.69
N LYS A 67 15.06 14.31 5.14
CA LYS A 67 14.48 13.30 6.01
C LYS A 67 14.33 11.96 5.31
N LEU A 68 13.87 11.96 4.05
CA LEU A 68 13.73 10.74 3.25
C LEU A 68 15.06 10.00 3.12
N VAL A 69 16.12 10.71 2.74
CA VAL A 69 17.45 10.12 2.56
C VAL A 69 18.02 9.63 3.90
N ALA A 70 17.77 10.36 5.00
CA ALA A 70 18.23 9.97 6.33
C ALA A 70 17.61 8.66 6.84
N ASP A 71 16.37 8.35 6.44
CA ASP A 71 15.70 7.09 6.79
C ASP A 71 16.29 5.86 6.07
N ILE A 72 17.03 6.07 4.97
CA ILE A 72 17.70 4.98 4.25
C ILE A 72 18.97 4.58 5.01
N THR A 73 18.81 3.56 5.84
CA THR A 73 19.85 2.94 6.67
C THR A 73 19.86 1.42 6.45
N PRO A 74 21.00 0.74 6.68
CA PRO A 74 21.06 -0.71 6.49
C PRO A 74 20.07 -1.43 7.41
N LEU A 75 19.47 -2.50 6.91
CA LEU A 75 18.62 -3.34 7.75
C LEU A 75 19.43 -3.91 8.93
N PRO A 76 18.81 -4.02 10.14
CA PRO A 76 19.50 -4.59 11.30
C PRO A 76 19.90 -6.05 11.08
N THR A 77 20.84 -6.55 11.88
CA THR A 77 21.19 -7.97 11.89
C THR A 77 19.96 -8.83 12.19
N GLY A 78 19.77 -9.89 11.40
CA GLY A 78 18.60 -10.76 11.49
C GLY A 78 17.44 -10.37 10.58
N TYR A 79 17.56 -9.24 9.86
CA TYR A 79 16.58 -8.76 8.90
C TYR A 79 17.14 -8.87 7.48
N SER A 80 16.29 -9.23 6.52
CA SER A 80 16.59 -9.15 5.09
C SER A 80 15.30 -8.99 4.31
N GLY A 81 15.38 -8.62 3.04
CA GLY A 81 14.20 -8.46 2.22
C GLY A 81 14.50 -7.94 0.84
N THR A 82 13.48 -7.92 0.00
CA THR A 82 13.50 -7.33 -1.34
C THR A 82 12.17 -6.68 -1.63
N ILE A 83 12.19 -5.61 -2.43
CA ILE A 83 10.98 -4.97 -2.95
C ILE A 83 11.09 -4.95 -4.46
N ASN A 84 10.10 -5.52 -5.14
CA ASN A 84 10.06 -5.61 -6.60
C ASN A 84 8.86 -4.86 -7.15
N LEU A 85 9.07 -4.15 -8.26
CA LEU A 85 7.99 -3.46 -8.98
C LEU A 85 7.08 -4.46 -9.70
N ASP A 86 5.77 -4.18 -9.70
CA ASP A 86 4.75 -4.89 -10.45
C ASP A 86 3.66 -3.93 -10.95
N LYS A 87 2.86 -4.35 -11.93
CA LYS A 87 1.72 -3.59 -12.52
C LYS A 87 2.02 -2.13 -12.87
N VAL A 88 3.22 -1.88 -13.39
CA VAL A 88 3.68 -0.54 -13.73
C VAL A 88 2.84 0.09 -14.85
N GLN A 89 2.47 1.36 -14.65
CA GLN A 89 1.81 2.21 -15.64
C GLN A 89 2.47 3.59 -15.65
N SER A 90 2.66 4.17 -16.84
CA SER A 90 3.21 5.52 -16.98
C SER A 90 2.34 6.44 -17.83
N ARG A 91 2.33 7.73 -17.47
CA ARG A 91 1.88 8.84 -18.31
C ARG A 91 3.08 9.74 -18.54
N ILE A 92 3.55 9.82 -19.78
CA ILE A 92 4.79 10.51 -20.14
C ILE A 92 4.43 11.76 -20.95
N PHE A 93 4.83 12.91 -20.43
CA PHE A 93 4.72 14.23 -21.06
C PHE A 93 6.14 14.78 -21.34
N THR A 94 6.22 15.96 -21.95
CA THR A 94 7.50 16.57 -22.35
C THR A 94 8.48 16.73 -21.19
N ASP A 95 8.02 17.24 -20.05
CA ASP A 95 8.84 17.55 -18.88
C ASP A 95 8.34 16.86 -17.61
N THR A 96 7.24 16.11 -17.67
CA THR A 96 6.59 15.51 -16.51
C THR A 96 6.27 14.05 -16.80
N VAL A 97 6.41 13.19 -15.80
CA VAL A 97 5.96 11.80 -15.84
C VAL A 97 5.17 11.51 -14.58
N VAL A 98 4.06 10.77 -14.73
CA VAL A 98 3.42 10.07 -13.61
C VAL A 98 3.71 8.58 -13.78
N LEU A 99 4.38 7.98 -12.79
CA LEU A 99 4.66 6.55 -12.71
C LEU A 99 3.85 5.96 -11.56
N SER A 100 2.96 5.02 -11.86
CA SER A 100 2.13 4.31 -10.89
C SER A 100 2.47 2.83 -10.93
N TYR A 101 2.70 2.21 -9.77
CA TYR A 101 3.13 0.82 -9.69
C TYR A 101 2.81 0.20 -8.34
N ASP A 102 2.80 -1.14 -8.30
CA ASP A 102 2.77 -1.91 -7.07
C ASP A 102 4.22 -2.22 -6.64
N ALA A 103 4.53 -2.06 -5.35
CA ALA A 103 5.78 -2.49 -4.74
C ALA A 103 5.51 -3.73 -3.88
N ASN A 104 6.00 -4.88 -4.34
CA ASN A 104 5.84 -6.17 -3.67
C ASN A 104 7.05 -6.43 -2.76
N GLU A 105 6.84 -6.34 -1.45
CA GLU A 105 7.84 -6.56 -0.43
C GLU A 105 7.84 -8.01 0.06
N THR A 106 9.04 -8.57 0.17
CA THR A 106 9.33 -9.76 0.97
C THR A 106 10.30 -9.35 2.06
N GLU A 107 10.03 -9.76 3.28
CA GLU A 107 10.88 -9.49 4.44
C GLU A 107 11.13 -10.80 5.20
N THR A 108 12.33 -10.98 5.71
CA THR A 108 12.68 -12.02 6.67
C THR A 108 13.09 -11.37 7.97
N ILE A 109 12.42 -11.72 9.07
CA ILE A 109 12.75 -11.27 10.43
C ILE A 109 13.09 -12.50 11.26
N PHE A 110 14.38 -12.67 11.61
CA PHE A 110 14.87 -13.82 12.39
C PHE A 110 14.39 -15.19 11.87
N GLY A 111 14.35 -15.35 10.55
CA GLY A 111 13.90 -16.57 9.87
C GLY A 111 12.39 -16.70 9.65
N GLN A 112 11.60 -15.71 10.07
CA GLN A 112 10.17 -15.62 9.75
C GLN A 112 9.98 -14.82 8.47
N ASN A 113 9.16 -15.32 7.55
CA ASN A 113 8.90 -14.65 6.28
C ASN A 113 7.61 -13.82 6.37
N LEU A 114 7.68 -12.58 5.90
CA LEU A 114 6.57 -11.66 5.78
C LEU A 114 6.47 -11.17 4.34
N THR A 115 5.27 -10.76 3.98
CA THR A 115 5.00 -10.08 2.72
C THR A 115 4.19 -8.82 2.98
N ALA A 116 4.42 -7.82 2.15
CA ALA A 116 3.57 -6.64 2.09
C ALA A 116 3.45 -6.19 0.62
N ARG A 117 2.36 -5.51 0.32
CA ARG A 117 2.17 -4.88 -0.98
C ARG A 117 1.82 -3.42 -0.77
N TYR A 118 2.48 -2.56 -1.53
CA TYR A 118 2.21 -1.14 -1.54
C TYR A 118 1.79 -0.73 -2.95
N HIS A 119 1.01 0.32 -3.04
CA HIS A 119 0.84 1.05 -4.28
C HIS A 119 1.55 2.39 -4.13
N VAL A 120 2.30 2.77 -5.17
CA VAL A 120 3.08 4.00 -5.17
C VAL A 120 2.77 4.76 -6.45
N THR A 121 2.66 6.09 -6.31
CA THR A 121 2.60 7.00 -7.46
C THR A 121 3.67 8.06 -7.31
N ASP A 122 4.61 8.06 -8.26
CA ASP A 122 5.68 9.05 -8.37
C ASP A 122 5.36 10.05 -9.47
N THR A 123 5.58 11.33 -9.18
CA THR A 123 5.63 12.39 -10.18
C THR A 123 7.08 12.78 -10.41
N TRP A 124 7.57 12.52 -11.61
CA TRP A 124 8.89 12.93 -12.05
C TRP A 124 8.78 14.22 -12.84
N LEU A 125 9.70 15.15 -12.60
CA LEU A 125 9.85 16.38 -13.34
C LEU A 125 11.25 16.45 -13.94
N ARG A 126 11.33 16.91 -15.18
CA ARG A 126 12.57 17.16 -15.88
C ARG A 126 13.02 18.60 -15.70
N ARG A 127 14.21 18.80 -15.15
CA ARG A 127 14.84 20.13 -15.01
C ARG A 127 16.26 20.06 -15.56
N ASN A 128 16.61 20.98 -16.46
CA ASN A 128 17.96 21.05 -17.04
C ASN A 128 18.44 19.73 -17.68
N GLY A 129 17.52 18.93 -18.22
CA GLY A 129 17.81 17.62 -18.80
C GLY A 129 17.69 16.44 -17.82
N ASP A 130 17.67 16.69 -16.51
CA ASP A 130 17.64 15.67 -15.47
C ASP A 130 16.21 15.38 -14.98
N TRP A 131 15.86 14.10 -14.92
CA TRP A 131 14.58 13.63 -14.39
C TRP A 131 14.70 13.28 -12.91
N GLN A 132 13.87 13.92 -12.08
CA GLN A 132 13.83 13.68 -10.64
C GLN A 132 12.39 13.61 -10.13
N ILE A 133 12.16 12.80 -9.11
CA ILE A 133 10.90 12.67 -8.38
C ILE A 133 10.70 13.93 -7.55
N ILE A 134 9.64 14.68 -7.83
CA ILE A 134 9.22 15.87 -7.08
C ILE A 134 8.07 15.57 -6.11
N ALA A 135 7.32 14.50 -6.34
CA ALA A 135 6.29 14.05 -5.43
C ALA A 135 6.19 12.54 -5.49
N SER A 136 5.99 11.90 -4.34
CA SER A 136 5.71 10.48 -4.27
C SER A 136 4.78 10.18 -3.10
N GLN A 137 3.82 9.31 -3.32
CA GLN A 137 2.89 8.84 -2.28
C GLN A 137 2.86 7.32 -2.32
N ALA A 138 3.10 6.71 -1.16
CA ALA A 138 2.94 5.28 -0.94
C ALA A 138 1.74 5.00 -0.04
N HIS A 139 0.96 3.97 -0.36
CA HIS A 139 0.02 3.41 0.60
C HIS A 139 0.14 1.88 0.60
N ARG A 140 -0.06 1.27 1.77
CA ARG A 140 -0.09 -0.18 1.90
C ARG A 140 -1.46 -0.71 1.46
N TYR A 141 -1.47 -1.80 0.71
CA TYR A 141 -2.71 -2.54 0.46
C TYR A 141 -3.19 -3.23 1.74
N TYR A 142 -4.50 -3.27 1.92
CA TYR A 142 -5.09 -4.17 2.90
C TYR A 142 -4.84 -5.61 2.49
N GLU A 143 -4.32 -6.39 3.42
CA GLU A 143 -4.20 -7.85 3.32
C GLU A 143 -4.99 -8.47 4.47
N ASP A 144 -5.64 -9.59 4.18
CA ASP A 144 -6.37 -10.31 5.20
C ASP A 144 -5.42 -10.77 6.32
N PRO A 145 -5.85 -10.67 7.58
CA PRO A 145 -5.12 -11.26 8.70
C PRO A 145 -4.92 -12.76 8.53
N ALA A 146 -3.91 -13.29 9.22
CA ALA A 146 -3.78 -14.74 9.34
C ALA A 146 -5.00 -15.31 10.08
N VAL A 147 -5.55 -16.41 9.56
CA VAL A 147 -6.58 -17.17 10.28
C VAL A 147 -5.97 -17.73 11.56
N GLY A 148 -6.58 -17.40 12.69
CA GLY A 148 -6.15 -17.82 14.01
C GLY A 148 -6.83 -19.10 14.50
N LYS A 149 -6.61 -19.39 15.79
CA LYS A 149 -7.22 -20.54 16.46
C LYS A 149 -8.44 -20.06 17.24
N ALA A 150 -9.55 -20.77 17.06
CA ALA A 150 -10.80 -20.52 17.78
C ALA A 150 -11.35 -21.81 18.39
N ASP A 151 -12.19 -21.66 19.42
CA ASP A 151 -13.03 -22.73 19.95
C ASP A 151 -14.41 -22.64 19.29
N PRO A 152 -14.75 -23.56 18.34
CA PRO A 152 -16.01 -23.52 17.63
C PRO A 152 -17.25 -23.64 18.52
N LYS A 153 -17.09 -24.17 19.75
CA LYS A 153 -18.20 -24.30 20.70
C LYS A 153 -18.77 -22.94 21.10
N LYS A 154 -17.96 -21.88 21.07
CA LYS A 154 -18.41 -20.51 21.35
C LYS A 154 -19.29 -19.92 20.25
N PHE A 155 -19.21 -20.44 19.01
CA PHE A 155 -19.92 -19.84 17.88
C PHE A 155 -21.44 -19.93 18.01
N ALA A 156 -21.94 -20.92 18.77
CA ALA A 156 -23.35 -21.02 19.11
C ALA A 156 -23.87 -19.78 19.87
N ASP A 157 -23.04 -19.15 20.71
CA ASP A 157 -23.41 -17.94 21.46
C ASP A 157 -23.63 -16.74 20.53
N PHE A 158 -23.01 -16.76 19.35
CA PHE A 158 -23.06 -15.66 18.38
C PHE A 158 -24.25 -15.75 17.44
N ILE A 159 -24.87 -16.92 17.29
CA ILE A 159 -26.03 -17.11 16.43
C ILE A 159 -27.16 -16.20 16.89
N GLY A 160 -27.80 -15.52 15.94
CA GLY A 160 -28.91 -14.61 16.21
C GLY A 160 -29.06 -13.50 15.20
N THR A 161 -30.06 -12.65 15.43
CA THR A 161 -30.29 -11.41 14.68
C THR A 161 -29.80 -10.21 15.48
N TYR A 162 -28.97 -9.37 14.87
CA TYR A 162 -28.43 -8.14 15.42
C TYR A 162 -29.02 -6.93 14.68
N GLU A 163 -29.35 -5.87 15.38
CA GLU A 163 -30.01 -4.69 14.84
C GLU A 163 -29.23 -3.40 15.17
N LEU A 164 -29.00 -2.57 14.15
CA LEU A 164 -28.42 -1.22 14.30
C LEU A 164 -29.49 -0.15 14.49
N ALA A 165 -30.58 -0.28 13.74
CA ALA A 165 -31.75 0.60 13.73
C ALA A 165 -32.95 -0.20 13.22
N PRO A 166 -34.22 0.25 13.41
CA PRO A 166 -35.39 -0.49 12.96
C PRO A 166 -35.29 -0.98 11.51
N GLY A 167 -35.31 -2.30 11.32
CA GLY A 167 -35.22 -2.95 10.01
C GLY A 167 -33.81 -2.98 9.38
N GLN A 168 -32.80 -2.43 10.06
CA GLN A 168 -31.39 -2.58 9.70
C GLN A 168 -30.81 -3.73 10.53
N THR A 169 -30.85 -4.93 9.96
CA THR A 169 -30.42 -6.15 10.65
C THR A 169 -29.22 -6.82 9.98
N ARG A 170 -28.52 -7.63 10.77
CA ARG A 170 -27.54 -8.64 10.36
C ARG A 170 -27.89 -9.94 11.06
N SER A 171 -27.71 -11.06 10.38
CA SER A 171 -27.91 -12.38 10.97
C SER A 171 -26.59 -13.12 11.05
N ILE A 172 -26.34 -13.78 12.17
CA ILE A 172 -25.23 -14.72 12.33
C ILE A 172 -25.79 -16.13 12.31
N THR A 173 -25.24 -16.95 11.42
CA THR A 173 -25.55 -18.38 11.30
C THR A 173 -24.28 -19.20 11.42
N ALA A 174 -24.43 -20.51 11.65
CA ALA A 174 -23.31 -21.44 11.66
C ALA A 174 -23.60 -22.60 10.69
N GLU A 175 -22.64 -22.92 9.84
CA GLU A 175 -22.70 -24.02 8.89
C GLU A 175 -21.40 -24.80 8.95
N ASP A 176 -21.47 -26.11 9.14
CA ASP A 176 -20.30 -26.99 9.31
C ASP A 176 -19.30 -26.48 10.37
N GLY A 177 -19.80 -25.87 11.45
CA GLY A 177 -18.98 -25.31 12.52
C GLY A 177 -18.30 -23.97 12.19
N LYS A 178 -18.67 -23.32 11.09
CA LYS A 178 -18.14 -22.01 10.66
C LYS A 178 -19.20 -20.92 10.79
N PRO A 179 -18.87 -19.76 11.38
CA PRO A 179 -19.81 -18.65 11.49
C PRO A 179 -19.91 -17.87 10.17
N PHE A 180 -21.11 -17.46 9.82
CA PHE A 180 -21.40 -16.62 8.67
C PHE A 180 -22.19 -15.40 9.10
N ILE A 181 -21.92 -14.26 8.46
CA ILE A 181 -22.70 -13.04 8.59
C ILE A 181 -23.51 -12.80 7.33
N GLU A 182 -24.81 -12.56 7.49
CA GLU A 182 -25.70 -12.23 6.39
C GLU A 182 -26.30 -10.84 6.57
N ARG A 183 -26.31 -10.08 5.47
CA ARG A 183 -26.99 -8.79 5.38
C ARG A 183 -27.59 -8.63 3.99
N LYS A 184 -28.92 -8.41 3.93
CA LYS A 184 -29.66 -8.20 2.67
C LYS A 184 -29.39 -9.30 1.62
N GLY A 185 -29.37 -10.56 2.05
CA GLY A 185 -29.11 -11.72 1.18
C GLY A 185 -27.64 -11.93 0.78
N LYS A 186 -26.72 -11.00 1.11
CA LYS A 186 -25.28 -11.23 0.96
C LYS A 186 -24.77 -11.93 2.20
N LYS A 187 -24.16 -13.09 2.01
CA LYS A 187 -23.60 -13.93 3.06
C LYS A 187 -22.09 -14.04 2.92
N GLU A 188 -21.37 -13.87 4.02
CA GLU A 188 -19.90 -13.87 4.08
C GLU A 188 -19.44 -14.74 5.26
N GLU A 189 -18.39 -15.54 5.08
CA GLU A 189 -17.76 -16.30 6.17
C GLU A 189 -17.05 -15.33 7.13
N LEU A 190 -17.19 -15.59 8.42
CA LEU A 190 -16.42 -14.92 9.48
C LEU A 190 -15.20 -15.79 9.81
N LEU A 191 -14.04 -15.36 9.33
CA LEU A 191 -12.77 -16.05 9.58
C LEU A 191 -12.23 -15.62 10.95
N PRO A 192 -11.91 -16.56 11.86
CA PRO A 192 -11.48 -16.21 13.21
C PRO A 192 -10.02 -15.75 13.24
N GLU A 193 -9.74 -14.72 14.04
CA GLU A 193 -8.40 -14.49 14.62
C GLU A 193 -8.30 -15.11 16.02
N THR A 194 -9.39 -15.02 16.78
CA THR A 194 -9.59 -15.67 18.08
C THR A 194 -11.00 -16.26 18.12
N SER A 195 -11.44 -16.77 19.27
CA SER A 195 -12.80 -17.28 19.42
C SER A 195 -13.90 -16.20 19.42
N ASP A 196 -13.57 -14.92 19.51
CA ASP A 196 -14.50 -13.79 19.63
C ASP A 196 -14.15 -12.59 18.71
N LEU A 197 -13.07 -12.70 17.95
CA LEU A 197 -12.60 -11.72 16.97
C LEU A 197 -12.52 -12.37 15.59
N PHE A 198 -13.19 -11.77 14.62
CA PHE A 198 -13.29 -12.29 13.25
C PHE A 198 -12.99 -11.20 12.22
N PHE A 199 -12.63 -11.62 11.02
CA PHE A 199 -12.55 -10.77 9.84
C PHE A 199 -13.34 -11.40 8.69
N ARG A 200 -13.60 -10.60 7.66
CA ARG A 200 -14.21 -11.06 6.40
C ARG A 200 -13.16 -10.96 5.31
N LYS A 201 -13.06 -11.99 4.48
CA LYS A 201 -12.08 -12.04 3.40
C LYS A 201 -12.19 -10.81 2.49
N GLY A 202 -11.10 -10.08 2.31
CA GLY A 202 -11.00 -8.89 1.46
C GLY A 202 -11.76 -7.66 1.97
N VAL A 203 -12.19 -7.66 3.23
CA VAL A 203 -12.89 -6.51 3.83
C VAL A 203 -12.09 -6.02 5.03
N GLU A 204 -11.55 -4.81 4.92
CA GLU A 204 -10.86 -4.17 6.02
C GLU A 204 -11.80 -3.92 7.21
N GLY A 205 -11.35 -4.35 8.39
CA GLY A 205 -12.09 -4.25 9.64
C GLY A 205 -12.23 -5.59 10.37
N ARG A 206 -12.97 -5.55 11.49
CA ARG A 206 -13.20 -6.71 12.37
C ARG A 206 -14.66 -6.82 12.78
N ILE A 207 -15.08 -8.05 13.04
CA ILE A 207 -16.34 -8.37 13.71
C ILE A 207 -16.00 -8.93 15.09
N LEU A 208 -16.54 -8.29 16.14
CA LEU A 208 -16.38 -8.73 17.52
C LEU A 208 -17.75 -9.01 18.14
N PHE A 209 -17.78 -9.88 19.14
CA PHE A 209 -18.98 -10.14 19.93
C PHE A 209 -18.78 -9.67 21.37
N HIS A 210 -19.63 -8.77 21.82
CA HIS A 210 -19.61 -8.25 23.19
C HIS A 210 -20.46 -9.14 24.11
N TYR A 211 -19.89 -9.49 25.26
CA TYR A 211 -20.57 -10.20 26.34
C TYR A 211 -20.94 -9.21 27.45
N ASN A 212 -22.20 -9.23 27.89
CA ASN A 212 -22.62 -8.45 29.05
C ASN A 212 -22.10 -9.03 30.37
N ALA A 213 -22.37 -8.32 31.47
CA ALA A 213 -21.98 -8.73 32.82
C ALA A 213 -22.52 -10.11 33.28
N LYS A 214 -23.50 -10.68 32.57
CA LYS A 214 -24.06 -12.02 32.83
C LYS A 214 -23.43 -13.10 31.94
N GLY A 215 -22.39 -12.77 31.16
CA GLY A 215 -21.73 -13.69 30.24
C GLY A 215 -22.57 -14.05 29.02
N LYS A 216 -23.56 -13.23 28.63
CA LYS A 216 -24.35 -13.44 27.41
C LYS A 216 -23.97 -12.42 26.35
N VAL A 217 -23.87 -12.88 25.10
CA VAL A 217 -23.66 -12.00 23.95
C VAL A 217 -24.88 -11.09 23.78
N ASP A 218 -24.66 -9.78 23.81
CA ASP A 218 -25.71 -8.77 23.65
C ASP A 218 -25.45 -7.78 22.51
N ALA A 219 -24.25 -7.81 21.91
CA ALA A 219 -23.96 -7.01 20.72
C ALA A 219 -22.94 -7.66 19.79
N LEU A 220 -23.06 -7.30 18.52
CA LEU A 220 -22.04 -7.46 17.48
C LEU A 220 -21.42 -6.09 17.21
N ILE A 221 -20.09 -6.01 17.20
CA ILE A 221 -19.34 -4.80 16.89
C ILE A 221 -18.72 -4.97 15.50
N ASP A 222 -19.12 -4.12 14.57
CA ASP A 222 -18.51 -3.97 13.24
C ASP A 222 -17.46 -2.86 13.33
N ARG A 223 -16.22 -3.24 13.66
CA ARG A 223 -15.09 -2.34 13.80
C ARG A 223 -14.52 -2.02 12.42
N ARG A 224 -14.67 -0.77 12.01
CA ARG A 224 -14.18 -0.24 10.73
C ARG A 224 -12.95 0.59 11.01
N ASN A 225 -11.78 0.00 10.79
CA ASN A 225 -10.49 0.54 11.22
C ASN A 225 -10.50 0.76 12.74
N ASN A 226 -10.67 2.00 13.19
CA ASN A 226 -10.67 2.37 14.61
C ASN A 226 -12.07 2.73 15.16
N GLU A 227 -13.11 2.69 14.32
CA GLU A 227 -14.45 3.14 14.68
C GLU A 227 -15.43 1.97 14.81
N ASP A 228 -16.21 1.96 15.89
CA ASP A 228 -17.12 0.87 16.19
C ASP A 228 -18.56 1.19 15.78
N VAL A 229 -19.15 0.30 14.97
CA VAL A 229 -20.59 0.28 14.72
C VAL A 229 -21.22 -0.87 15.50
N VAL A 230 -22.00 -0.54 16.52
CA VAL A 230 -22.59 -1.52 17.45
C VAL A 230 -23.99 -1.93 16.99
N TRP A 231 -24.22 -3.24 16.93
CA TRP A 231 -25.50 -3.87 16.58
C TRP A 231 -26.02 -4.65 17.78
N ALA A 232 -27.14 -4.25 18.36
CA ALA A 232 -27.70 -4.92 19.52
C ALA A 232 -28.32 -6.27 19.13
N LYS A 233 -28.05 -7.33 19.91
CA LYS A 233 -28.65 -8.65 19.71
C LYS A 233 -30.14 -8.60 20.08
N LYS A 234 -31.01 -9.06 19.18
CA LYS A 234 -32.47 -9.06 19.39
C LYS A 234 -33.04 -10.43 19.74
N ARG A 235 -32.49 -11.48 19.13
CA ARG A 235 -32.92 -12.87 19.27
C ARG A 235 -31.80 -13.79 18.85
#